data_AF-A0A830D431-F1
#
_entry.id   AF-A0A830D431-F1
#
_cell.length_a   1.000
_cell.length_b   1.000
_cell.length_c   1.000
_cell.angle_alpha   90.00
_cell.angle_beta   90.00
_cell.angle_gamma   90.00
#
_symmetry.space_group_name_H-M   'P 1'
#
loop_
_entity.id
_entity.type
_entity.pdbx_description
1 polymer ?
#
loop_
_entity_poly.entity_id
_entity_poly.type
_entity_poly.pdbx_seq_one_letter_code
_entity_poly.pdbx_strand_id
1 'polypeptide(L)'
;MVESWREAQKLLRKSAALLKQDIYTIIQSKSPDQRPRLRRLYSDLFNGVTKLDYAARDKDRIRAWEWYDGIVLSLDDILSKI
;
A
#
# COMPACT_ATOMS: atom_id res chain seq x y z
N MET A 1 16.54 -13.57 -13.95
CA MET A 1 16.30 -13.73 -12.49
C MET A 1 14.97 -14.43 -12.32
N VAL A 2 14.90 -15.52 -11.56
CA VAL A 2 13.63 -16.22 -11.30
C VAL A 2 12.84 -15.39 -10.28
N GLU A 3 11.62 -14.98 -10.63
CA GLU A 3 10.75 -14.22 -9.75
C GLU A 3 10.25 -15.10 -8.59
N SER A 4 10.56 -14.72 -7.36
CA SER A 4 10.12 -15.43 -6.15
C SER A 4 8.78 -14.88 -5.66
N TRP A 5 7.72 -15.13 -6.42
CA TRP A 5 6.37 -14.61 -6.15
C TRP A 5 5.87 -14.88 -4.72
N ARG A 6 6.14 -16.08 -4.20
CA ARG A 6 5.76 -16.47 -2.84
C ARG A 6 6.49 -15.65 -1.77
N GLU A 7 7.77 -15.39 -1.96
CA GLU A 7 8.54 -14.56 -1.02
C GLU A 7 8.11 -13.10 -1.13
N ALA A 8 7.86 -12.60 -2.34
CA ALA A 8 7.33 -11.25 -2.56
C ALA A 8 5.99 -11.05 -1.82
N GLN A 9 5.04 -11.98 -1.94
CA GLN A 9 3.77 -11.90 -1.19
C GLN A 9 3.97 -11.94 0.33
N LYS A 10 4.85 -12.81 0.82
CA LYS A 10 5.15 -12.91 2.26
C LYS A 10 5.71 -11.60 2.81
N LEU A 11 6.67 -11.02 2.11
CA LEU A 11 7.28 -9.74 2.48
C LEU A 11 6.26 -8.61 2.40
N LEU A 12 5.49 -8.53 1.32
CA LEU A 12 4.44 -7.53 1.12
C LEU A 12 3.40 -7.57 2.25
N ARG A 13 2.88 -8.75 2.59
CA ARG A 13 1.87 -8.89 3.66
C ARG A 13 2.42 -8.49 5.03
N LYS A 14 3.68 -8.86 5.32
CA LYS A 14 4.34 -8.50 6.58
C LYS A 14 4.54 -6.99 6.69
N SER A 15 5.09 -6.34 5.66
CA SER A 15 5.34 -4.90 5.68
C SER A 15 4.03 -4.10 5.66
N ALA A 16 3.05 -4.51 4.86
CA ALA A 16 1.76 -3.84 4.78
C ALA A 16 0.98 -3.91 6.10
N ALA A 17 1.04 -5.02 6.84
CA ALA A 17 0.36 -5.14 8.12
C ALA A 17 0.87 -4.11 9.15
N LEU A 18 2.19 -3.90 9.21
CA LEU A 18 2.81 -2.90 10.09
C LEU A 18 2.46 -1.49 9.64
N LEU A 19 2.68 -1.20 8.35
CA LEU A 19 2.39 0.10 7.75
C LEU A 19 0.92 0.53 7.94
N LYS A 20 -0.01 -0.44 7.90
CA LYS A 20 -1.43 -0.20 8.13
C LYS A 20 -1.71 0.35 9.52
N GLN A 21 -1.05 -0.20 10.54
CA GLN A 21 -1.19 0.27 11.91
C GLN A 21 -0.56 1.67 12.07
N ASP A 22 0.64 1.87 11.53
CA ASP A 22 1.37 3.13 11.64
C ASP A 22 0.64 4.30 10.97
N ILE A 23 0.25 4.15 9.71
CA ILE A 23 -0.48 5.20 8.97
C ILE A 23 -1.83 5.47 9.63
N TYR A 24 -2.55 4.44 10.08
CA TYR A 24 -3.83 4.67 10.75
C TYR A 24 -3.66 5.47 12.05
N THR A 25 -2.61 5.18 12.82
CA THR A 25 -2.29 5.90 14.07
C THR A 25 -1.96 7.37 13.78
N ILE A 26 -1.16 7.63 12.75
CA ILE A 26 -0.86 8.98 12.27
C ILE A 26 -2.16 9.70 11.86
N ILE A 27 -3.07 9.06 11.13
CA ILE A 27 -4.34 9.67 10.72
C ILE A 27 -5.18 10.07 11.94
N GLN A 28 -5.21 9.23 12.98
CA GLN A 28 -6.00 9.54 14.19
C GLN A 28 -5.42 10.71 14.99
N SER A 29 -4.12 11.02 14.86
CA SER A 29 -3.52 12.17 15.55
C SER A 29 -3.77 13.52 14.85
N LYS A 30 -4.19 13.51 13.57
CA LYS A 30 -4.48 14.73 12.80
C LYS A 30 -5.82 15.37 13.17
N SER A 31 -6.00 16.64 12.77
CA SER A 31 -7.23 17.40 13.02
C SER A 31 -8.43 16.84 12.24
N PRO A 32 -9.68 17.01 12.73
CA PRO A 32 -10.86 16.41 12.12
C PRO A 32 -11.08 16.75 10.63
N ASP A 33 -10.67 17.93 10.19
CA ASP A 33 -10.76 18.42 8.81
C ASP A 33 -9.78 17.72 7.85
N GLN A 34 -8.62 17.28 8.35
CA GLN A 34 -7.59 16.59 7.54
C GLN A 34 -7.86 15.08 7.41
N ARG A 35 -8.53 14.48 8.40
CA ARG A 35 -8.78 13.02 8.46
C ARG A 35 -9.49 12.44 7.23
N PRO A 36 -10.54 13.06 6.64
CA PRO A 36 -11.24 12.48 5.50
C PRO A 36 -10.32 12.27 4.29
N ARG A 37 -9.48 13.26 3.98
CA ARG A 37 -8.52 13.17 2.87
C ARG A 37 -7.51 12.06 3.11
N LEU A 38 -6.92 12.00 4.31
CA LEU A 38 -5.92 10.99 4.63
C LEU A 38 -6.52 9.58 4.68
N ARG A 39 -7.77 9.41 5.14
CA ARG A 39 -8.47 8.13 5.11
C ARG A 39 -8.71 7.63 3.69
N ARG A 40 -9.03 8.53 2.76
CA ARG A 40 -9.15 8.17 1.34
C ARG A 40 -7.83 7.65 0.79
N LEU A 41 -6.73 8.39 1.00
CA LEU A 41 -5.40 7.97 0.55
C LEU A 41 -4.97 6.65 1.19
N TYR A 42 -5.24 6.46 2.47
CA TYR A 42 -5.03 5.20 3.17
C TYR A 42 -5.81 4.04 2.52
N SER A 43 -7.09 4.24 2.19
CA SER A 43 -7.88 3.24 1.48
C SER A 43 -7.29 2.94 0.09
N ASP A 44 -6.90 3.96 -0.67
CA ASP A 44 -6.32 3.79 -2.00
C ASP A 44 -5.00 3.01 -1.95
N LEU A 45 -4.12 3.34 -1.00
CA LEU A 45 -2.87 2.62 -0.75
C LEU A 45 -3.11 1.12 -0.48
N PHE A 46 -3.97 0.79 0.49
CA PHE A 46 -4.18 -0.62 0.88
C PHE A 46 -5.03 -1.42 -0.12
N ASN A 47 -5.85 -0.74 -0.92
CA ASN A 47 -6.46 -1.34 -2.11
C ASN A 47 -5.38 -1.71 -3.14
N GLY A 48 -4.41 -0.82 -3.39
CA GLY A 48 -3.24 -1.10 -4.24
C GLY A 48 -2.45 -2.32 -3.75
N VAL A 49 -2.12 -2.37 -2.46
CA VAL A 49 -1.43 -3.52 -1.83
C VAL A 49 -2.19 -4.83 -2.04
N THR A 50 -3.51 -4.82 -1.87
CA THR A 50 -4.34 -6.02 -2.08
C THR A 50 -4.29 -6.48 -3.53
N LYS A 51 -4.37 -5.56 -4.49
CA LYS A 51 -4.28 -5.87 -5.92
C LYS A 51 -2.89 -6.36 -6.32
N LEU A 52 -1.82 -5.80 -5.74
CA LEU A 52 -0.47 -6.31 -5.92
C LEU A 52 -0.32 -7.74 -5.39
N ASP A 53 -0.88 -8.05 -4.22
CA ASP A 53 -0.87 -9.41 -3.67
C ASP A 53 -1.59 -10.41 -4.61
N TYR A 54 -2.69 -10.00 -5.24
CA TYR A 54 -3.40 -10.81 -6.23
C TYR A 54 -2.60 -10.97 -7.52
N ALA A 55 -2.01 -9.90 -8.06
CA ALA A 55 -1.16 -9.98 -9.25
C ALA A 55 0.06 -10.89 -9.02
N ALA A 56 0.68 -10.80 -7.85
CA ALA A 56 1.78 -11.68 -7.47
C ALA A 56 1.35 -13.15 -7.32
N ARG A 57 0.16 -13.40 -6.76
CA ARG A 57 -0.43 -14.76 -6.69
C ARG A 57 -0.62 -15.35 -8.09
N ASP A 58 -1.14 -14.53 -9.00
CA ASP A 58 -1.47 -14.91 -10.37
C ASP A 58 -0.23 -14.87 -11.29
N LYS A 59 0.93 -14.47 -10.74
CA LYS A 59 2.22 -14.30 -11.44
C LYS A 59 2.13 -13.34 -12.63
N ASP A 60 1.21 -12.39 -12.57
CA ASP A 60 1.02 -11.36 -13.58
C ASP A 60 2.03 -10.24 -13.33
N ARG A 61 3.18 -10.36 -14.00
CA ARG A 61 4.29 -9.41 -13.85
C ARG A 61 3.90 -7.99 -14.22
N ILE A 62 3.15 -7.80 -15.30
CA ILE A 62 2.79 -6.46 -15.78
C ILE A 62 1.91 -5.78 -14.74
N ARG A 63 0.84 -6.44 -14.30
CA ARG A 63 -0.04 -5.88 -13.27
C ARG A 63 0.66 -5.70 -11.93
N ALA A 64 1.58 -6.61 -11.57
CA ALA A 64 2.34 -6.46 -10.33
C ALA A 64 3.16 -5.16 -10.33
N TRP A 65 3.83 -4.82 -11.42
CA TRP A 65 4.55 -3.55 -11.52
C TRP A 65 3.62 -2.35 -11.56
N GLU A 66 2.50 -2.41 -12.30
CA GLU A 66 1.50 -1.33 -12.31
C GLU A 66 0.96 -1.02 -10.91
N TRP A 67 0.62 -2.05 -10.13
CA TRP A 67 0.15 -1.85 -8.75
C TRP A 67 1.27 -1.37 -7.82
N TYR A 68 2.50 -1.82 -8.02
CA TYR A 68 3.65 -1.34 -7.27
C TYR A 68 3.86 0.17 -7.47
N ASP A 69 3.86 0.65 -8.71
CA ASP A 69 4.03 2.06 -9.02
C ASP A 69 2.91 2.91 -8.41
N GLY A 70 1.66 2.41 -8.49
CA GLY A 70 0.52 3.05 -7.84
C GLY A 70 0.63 3.11 -6.31
N ILE A 71 1.21 2.08 -5.67
CA ILE A 71 1.49 2.06 -4.23
C ILE A 71 2.54 3.12 -3.87
N VAL A 72 3.62 3.23 -4.64
CA VAL A 72 4.69 4.22 -4.41
C VAL A 72 4.12 5.65 -4.49
N LEU A 73 3.35 5.96 -5.53
CA LEU A 73 2.71 7.27 -5.68
C LEU A 73 1.73 7.58 -4.53
N SER A 74 0.97 6.58 -4.08
CA SER A 74 0.04 6.73 -2.95
C SER A 74 0.79 6.97 -1.63
N LEU A 75 1.90 6.28 -1.42
CA LEU A 75 2.79 6.49 -0.28
C LEU A 75 3.36 7.92 -0.28
N ASP A 76 3.87 8.39 -1.41
CA ASP A 76 4.41 9.75 -1.54
C ASP A 76 3.35 10.83 -1.25
N ASP A 77 2.11 10.68 -1.76
CA ASP A 77 1.06 11.65 -1.43
C ASP A 77 0.70 11.61 0.06
N ILE A 78 0.60 10.43 0.69
CA ILE A 78 0.37 10.34 2.13
C ILE A 78 1.49 11.04 2.89
N LEU A 79 2.77 10.69 2.63
CA LEU A 79 3.94 11.23 3.31
C LEU A 79 4.06 12.75 3.14
N SER A 80 3.68 13.30 1.98
CA SER A 80 3.68 14.75 1.75
C SER A 80 2.62 15.54 2.54
N LYS A 81 1.68 14.84 3.19
CA LYS A 81 0.56 15.43 3.96
C LYS A 81 0.69 15.19 5.47
N ILE A 82 1.71 14.45 5.90
CA ILE A 82 1.99 14.21 7.32
C ILE A 82 3.01 15.22 7.82
#